data_AF-A0A7V9S556-F1
#
_entry.id   AF-A0A7V9S556-F1
#
_cell.length_a   1.000
_cell.length_b   1.000
_cell.length_c   1.000
_cell.angle_alpha   90.00
_cell.angle_beta   90.00
_cell.angle_gamma   90.00
#
_symmetry.space_group_name_H-M   'P 1'
#
loop_
_entity.id
_entity.type
_entity.pdbx_description
1 polymer ?
#
loop_
_entity_poly.entity_id
_entity_poly.type
_entity_poly.pdbx_seq_one_letter_code
_entity_poly.pdbx_strand_id
1 'polypeptide(L)'
;DITTTWKITDKLTSITDLNYALDEAGDAKAYGVTQYFTYSINSWLTVGVRGEIFRDEKGFYVVSYADNQDPMRALRGDPTTDPRTVGGGKTTYGAITAGVNIKPPMPKPISTLTIRSEVRYDRALTDTRPFDDSSDRDQFTVGIDAILSF
;
A
#
# COMPACT_ATOMS: atom_id res chain seq x y z
N ASP A 1 -0.25 6.47 -14.99
CA ASP A 1 0.50 5.30 -14.46
C ASP A 1 0.74 4.31 -15.59
N ILE A 2 1.65 3.36 -15.39
CA ILE A 2 1.94 2.27 -16.34
C ILE A 2 2.01 0.98 -15.54
N THR A 3 1.09 0.04 -15.83
CA THR A 3 1.10 -1.30 -15.27
C THR A 3 1.45 -2.33 -16.33
N THR A 4 2.34 -3.26 -16.00
CA THR A 4 2.66 -4.42 -16.85
C THR A 4 2.43 -5.71 -16.08
N THR A 5 1.89 -6.72 -16.76
CA THR A 5 1.65 -8.05 -16.20
C THR A 5 2.33 -9.10 -17.06
N TRP A 6 3.10 -9.97 -16.41
CA TRP A 6 3.89 -11.01 -17.05
C TRP A 6 3.64 -12.36 -16.41
N LYS A 7 3.17 -13.34 -17.17
CA LYS A 7 3.20 -14.75 -16.75
C LYS A 7 4.59 -15.30 -17.07
N ILE A 8 5.45 -15.33 -16.06
CA ILE A 8 6.82 -15.86 -16.19
C ILE A 8 6.75 -17.38 -16.39
N THR A 9 5.83 -18.05 -15.70
CA THR A 9 5.48 -19.47 -15.89
C THR A 9 3.98 -19.67 -15.68
N ASP A 10 3.48 -20.90 -15.80
CA ASP A 10 2.09 -21.25 -15.49
C ASP A 10 1.70 -20.99 -14.02
N LYS A 11 2.69 -20.95 -13.12
CA LYS A 11 2.49 -20.75 -11.68
C LYS A 11 2.97 -19.38 -11.18
N LEU A 12 3.87 -18.72 -11.89
CA LEU A 12 4.51 -17.46 -11.47
C LEU A 12 4.02 -16.29 -12.33
N THR A 13 3.37 -15.33 -11.69
CA THR A 13 2.97 -14.06 -12.30
C THR A 13 3.74 -12.91 -11.65
N SER A 14 4.23 -11.99 -12.48
CA SER A 14 4.84 -10.74 -12.10
C SER A 14 3.94 -9.58 -12.53
N ILE A 15 3.79 -8.58 -11.67
CA ILE A 15 3.13 -7.32 -12.01
C ILE A 15 4.05 -6.18 -11.59
N THR A 16 4.35 -5.29 -12.52
CA THR A 16 5.12 -4.07 -12.25
C THR A 16 4.20 -2.88 -12.46
N ASP A 17 4.13 -1.99 -11.49
CA ASP A 17 3.37 -0.75 -11.57
C ASP A 17 4.29 0.46 -11.38
N LEU A 18 4.15 1.46 -12.25
CA LEU A 18 4.93 2.70 -12.24
C LEU A 18 3.97 3.88 -12.14
N ASN A 19 4.15 4.71 -11.13
CA ASN A 19 3.27 5.84 -10.86
C ASN A 19 4.05 7.16 -10.85
N TYR A 20 3.43 8.20 -11.37
CA TYR A 20 3.89 9.59 -11.30
C TYR A 20 2.69 10.48 -11.06
N ALA A 21 2.82 11.43 -10.13
CA ALA A 21 1.83 12.43 -9.80
C ALA A 21 2.51 13.80 -9.76
N LEU A 22 1.80 14.80 -10.28
CA LEU A 22 2.17 16.21 -10.22
C LEU A 22 0.94 16.98 -9.75
N ASP A 23 1.12 17.80 -8.72
CA ASP A 23 0.17 18.82 -8.33
C ASP A 23 0.75 20.18 -8.70
N GLU A 24 0.07 20.90 -9.60
CA GLU A 24 0.54 22.19 -10.10
C GLU A 24 0.37 23.31 -9.06
N ALA A 25 -0.64 23.24 -8.19
CA ALA A 25 -0.90 24.27 -7.18
C ALA A 25 0.15 24.22 -6.05
N GLY A 26 0.54 23.02 -5.62
CA GLY A 26 1.62 22.79 -4.66
C GLY A 26 3.02 22.74 -5.28
N ASP A 27 3.14 22.76 -6.61
CA ASP A 27 4.35 22.40 -7.36
C ASP A 27 4.98 21.11 -6.79
N ALA A 28 4.14 20.14 -6.44
CA ALA A 28 4.53 18.94 -5.72
C ALA A 28 4.58 17.75 -6.67
N LYS A 29 5.58 16.89 -6.50
CA LYS A 29 5.75 15.68 -7.31
C LYS A 29 5.86 14.46 -6.42
N ALA A 30 5.26 13.38 -6.88
CA ALA A 30 5.46 12.07 -6.32
C ALA A 30 5.61 11.02 -7.43
N TYR A 31 6.39 9.99 -7.15
CA TYR A 31 6.59 8.90 -8.08
C TYR A 31 6.99 7.63 -7.35
N GLY A 32 6.70 6.49 -7.95
CA GLY A 32 7.00 5.23 -7.33
C GLY A 32 6.96 4.05 -8.28
N VAL A 33 7.49 2.94 -7.78
CA VAL A 33 7.43 1.65 -8.42
C VAL A 33 6.94 0.62 -7.41
N THR A 34 6.03 -0.22 -7.86
CA THR A 34 5.57 -1.39 -7.11
C THR A 34 5.81 -2.64 -7.92
N GLN A 35 6.40 -3.66 -7.32
CA GLN A 35 6.64 -4.95 -7.94
C GLN A 35 5.95 -6.05 -7.14
N TYR A 36 5.10 -6.82 -7.81
CA TYR A 36 4.43 -7.98 -7.27
C TYR A 36 5.01 -9.25 -7.88
N PHE A 37 5.18 -10.28 -7.06
CA PHE A 37 5.35 -11.66 -7.52
C PHE A 37 4.34 -12.53 -6.82
N THR A 38 3.57 -13.28 -7.60
CA THR A 38 2.55 -14.21 -7.09
C THR A 38 2.82 -15.60 -7.64
N TYR A 39 2.88 -16.58 -6.74
CA TYR A 39 3.18 -17.97 -7.06
C TYR A 39 2.06 -18.91 -6.60
N SER A 40 1.46 -19.64 -7.53
CA SER A 40 0.44 -20.65 -7.25
C SER A 40 1.11 -21.99 -6.89
N ILE A 41 1.08 -22.35 -5.61
CA ILE A 41 1.65 -23.62 -5.14
C ILE A 41 0.77 -24.78 -5.63
N ASN A 42 -0.53 -24.67 -5.38
CA ASN A 42 -1.56 -25.63 -5.77
C ASN A 42 -2.92 -24.93 -5.96
N SER A 43 -4.01 -25.69 -6.13
CA SER A 43 -5.35 -25.15 -6.38
C SER A 43 -5.95 -24.36 -5.20
N TRP A 44 -5.46 -24.60 -3.97
CA TRP A 44 -5.99 -23.97 -2.75
C TRP A 44 -5.02 -22.97 -2.11
N LEU A 45 -3.75 -22.92 -2.53
CA LEU A 45 -2.73 -22.07 -1.92
C LEU A 45 -1.94 -21.27 -2.95
N THR A 46 -1.95 -19.96 -2.78
CA THR A 46 -1.14 -19.00 -3.52
C THR A 46 -0.34 -18.16 -2.54
N VAL A 47 0.93 -17.90 -2.84
CA VAL A 47 1.79 -17.00 -2.05
C VAL A 47 2.15 -15.78 -2.86
N GLY A 48 2.34 -14.64 -2.19
CA GLY A 48 2.67 -13.39 -2.84
C GLY A 48 3.71 -12.60 -2.05
N VAL A 49 4.57 -11.90 -2.78
CA VAL A 49 5.45 -10.86 -2.23
C VAL A 49 5.27 -9.60 -3.05
N ARG A 50 5.29 -8.45 -2.38
CA ARG A 50 5.24 -7.12 -2.98
C ARG A 50 6.36 -6.26 -2.41
N GLY A 51 7.08 -5.55 -3.28
CA GLY A 51 8.02 -4.51 -2.91
C GLY A 51 7.58 -3.18 -3.48
N GLU A 52 7.72 -2.11 -2.70
CA GLU A 52 7.28 -0.75 -3.04
C GLU A 52 8.40 0.24 -2.75
N ILE A 53 8.59 1.22 -3.64
CA ILE A 53 9.34 2.45 -3.38
C ILE A 53 8.48 3.61 -3.87
N PHE A 54 8.25 4.60 -3.01
CA PHE A 54 7.46 5.78 -3.31
C PHE A 54 8.16 7.04 -2.79
N ARG A 55 8.41 8.01 -3.67
CA ARG A 55 8.98 9.31 -3.34
C ARG A 55 7.86 10.33 -3.23
N ASP A 56 7.82 11.03 -2.09
CA ASP A 56 7.07 12.27 -1.92
C ASP A 56 8.07 13.43 -1.79
N GLU A 57 8.24 14.20 -2.87
CA GLU A 57 9.33 15.18 -2.96
C GLU A 57 9.15 16.36 -1.99
N LYS A 58 7.90 16.77 -1.77
CA LYS A 58 7.54 17.91 -0.93
C LYS A 58 6.85 17.54 0.38
N GLY A 59 6.53 16.26 0.61
CA GLY A 59 5.73 15.83 1.75
C GLY A 59 4.27 16.26 1.62
N PHE A 60 3.79 16.31 0.38
CA PHE A 60 2.46 16.84 0.02
C PHE A 60 1.41 15.73 -0.11
N TYR A 61 1.83 14.53 -0.51
CA TYR A 61 0.92 13.44 -0.89
C TYR A 61 0.59 12.50 0.27
N VAL A 62 1.50 12.34 1.24
CA VAL A 62 1.30 11.42 2.37
C VAL A 62 1.05 12.21 3.65
N VAL A 63 -0.19 12.14 4.13
CA VAL A 63 -0.66 12.81 5.34
C VAL A 63 -1.58 11.86 6.10
N SER A 64 -1.39 11.79 7.42
CA SER A 64 -2.34 11.20 8.35
C SER A 64 -3.23 12.31 8.90
N TYR A 65 -4.47 12.36 8.43
CA TYR A 65 -5.46 13.31 8.94
C TYR A 65 -6.11 12.76 10.20
N ALA A 66 -6.21 13.60 11.24
CA ALA A 66 -6.81 13.21 12.51
C ALA A 66 -8.35 13.34 12.51
N ASP A 67 -8.91 14.14 11.60
CA ASP A 67 -10.35 14.26 11.38
C ASP A 67 -10.73 13.80 9.96
N ASN A 68 -11.87 13.10 9.85
CA ASN A 68 -12.36 12.57 8.57
C ASN A 68 -12.69 13.66 7.53
N GLN A 69 -12.95 14.90 7.96
CA GLN A 69 -13.29 16.02 7.09
C GLN A 69 -12.08 16.88 6.71
N ASP A 70 -10.97 16.76 7.43
CA ASP A 70 -9.75 17.55 7.18
C ASP A 70 -9.17 17.37 5.76
N PRO A 71 -9.18 16.17 5.12
CA PRO A 71 -8.74 16.06 3.73
C PRO A 71 -9.57 16.93 2.78
N MET A 72 -10.89 16.97 2.97
CA MET A 72 -11.79 17.75 2.11
C MET A 72 -11.69 19.25 2.38
N ARG A 73 -11.41 19.64 3.63
CA ARG A 73 -11.14 21.03 4.01
C ARG A 73 -9.83 21.52 3.38
N ALA A 74 -8.76 20.74 3.51
CA ALA A 74 -7.47 21.05 2.92
C ALA A 74 -7.58 21.27 1.40
N LEU A 75 -8.32 20.41 0.69
CA LEU A 75 -8.56 20.56 -0.75
C LEU A 75 -9.42 21.78 -1.13
N ARG A 76 -10.26 22.28 -0.21
CA ARG A 76 -11.04 23.52 -0.41
C ARG A 76 -10.22 24.78 -0.07
N GLY A 77 -9.01 24.63 0.45
CA GLY A 77 -8.19 25.73 0.97
C GLY A 77 -8.56 26.16 2.39
N ASP A 78 -9.40 25.39 3.08
CA ASP A 78 -9.72 25.61 4.49
C ASP A 78 -8.58 25.05 5.38
N PRO A 79 -8.26 25.69 6.52
CA PRO A 79 -7.26 25.16 7.44
C PRO A 79 -7.69 23.80 8.01
N THR A 80 -6.76 22.85 8.11
CA THR A 80 -6.96 21.63 8.90
C THR A 80 -7.03 22.01 10.37
N THR A 81 -8.12 21.63 11.03
CA THR A 81 -8.39 22.12 12.39
C THR A 81 -7.72 21.31 13.49
N ASP A 82 -7.26 20.10 13.18
CA ASP A 82 -6.70 19.19 14.18
C ASP A 82 -5.15 19.22 14.18
N PRO A 83 -4.51 19.60 15.30
CA PRO A 83 -3.05 19.63 15.43
C PRO A 83 -2.40 18.23 15.39
N ARG A 84 -3.17 17.15 15.49
CA ARG A 84 -2.70 15.76 15.34
C ARG A 84 -2.58 15.33 13.87
N THR A 85 -2.95 16.20 12.92
CA THR A 85 -2.69 15.96 11.50
C THR A 85 -1.18 16.00 11.27
N VAL A 86 -0.60 14.85 10.94
CA VAL A 86 0.84 14.68 10.75
C VAL A 86 1.13 14.35 9.30
N GLY A 87 1.97 15.18 8.67
CA GLY A 87 2.52 14.90 7.35
C GLY A 87 3.76 14.03 7.47
N GLY A 88 3.97 13.10 6.54
CA GLY A 88 5.15 12.23 6.58
C GLY A 88 6.47 12.90 6.15
N GLY A 89 6.41 14.20 5.80
CA GLY A 89 7.56 15.00 5.40
C GLY A 89 8.13 14.65 4.02
N LYS A 90 9.21 15.33 3.64
CA LYS A 90 9.90 15.09 2.36
C LYS A 90 10.69 13.79 2.43
N THR A 91 10.13 12.71 1.90
CA THR A 91 10.65 11.37 2.17
C THR A 91 10.53 10.42 0.99
N THR A 92 11.30 9.34 1.07
CA THR A 92 11.10 8.16 0.23
C THR A 92 10.63 7.03 1.13
N TYR A 93 9.43 6.52 0.88
CA TYR A 93 8.88 5.35 1.56
C TYR A 93 9.32 4.09 0.83
N GLY A 94 9.72 3.08 1.58
CA GLY A 94 9.93 1.72 1.10
C GLY A 94 9.02 0.78 1.87
N ALA A 95 8.47 -0.22 1.19
CA ALA A 95 7.72 -1.27 1.85
C ALA A 95 8.01 -2.64 1.25
N ILE A 96 7.95 -3.66 2.09
CA ILE A 96 7.90 -5.05 1.67
C ILE A 96 6.70 -5.72 2.34
N THR A 97 5.90 -6.40 1.53
CA THR A 97 4.73 -7.16 1.99
C THR A 97 4.89 -8.61 1.55
N ALA A 98 4.58 -9.55 2.44
CA ALA A 98 4.48 -10.96 2.11
C ALA A 98 3.15 -11.50 2.62
N GLY A 99 2.52 -12.37 1.85
CA GLY A 99 1.21 -12.90 2.21
C GLY A 99 0.85 -14.18 1.49
N VAL A 100 -0.24 -14.78 1.93
CA VAL A 100 -0.80 -16.01 1.37
C VAL A 100 -2.30 -15.87 1.16
N ASN A 101 -2.79 -16.47 0.09
CA ASN A 101 -4.21 -16.61 -0.22
C ASN A 101 -4.56 -18.11 -0.16
N ILE A 102 -5.51 -18.45 0.70
CA ILE A 102 -5.97 -19.81 0.98
C ILE A 102 -7.41 -19.93 0.51
N LYS A 103 -7.68 -20.86 -0.40
CA LYS A 103 -9.00 -21.21 -0.94
C LYS A 103 -9.39 -22.60 -0.44
N PRO A 104 -9.89 -22.73 0.80
CA PRO A 104 -10.24 -24.02 1.35
C PRO A 104 -11.30 -24.71 0.46
N PRO A 105 -11.23 -26.05 0.27
CA PRO A 105 -12.28 -26.78 -0.42
C PRO A 105 -13.55 -26.76 0.42
N MET A 106 -14.50 -25.91 0.06
CA MET A 106 -15.75 -25.74 0.79
C MET A 106 -16.96 -26.14 -0.06
N PRO A 107 -18.00 -26.76 0.53
CA PRO A 107 -19.24 -27.05 -0.19
C PRO A 107 -20.01 -25.75 -0.49
N LYS A 108 -20.93 -25.81 -1.44
CA LYS A 108 -21.91 -24.73 -1.64
C LYS A 108 -22.72 -24.52 -0.36
N PRO A 109 -23.08 -23.27 0.00
CA PRO A 109 -22.93 -22.04 -0.79
C PRO A 109 -21.58 -21.31 -0.61
N ILE A 110 -20.67 -21.81 0.23
CA ILE A 110 -19.44 -21.11 0.63
C ILE A 110 -18.18 -21.54 -0.15
N SER A 111 -18.36 -22.11 -1.34
CA SER A 111 -17.26 -22.62 -2.18
C SER A 111 -16.28 -21.56 -2.69
N THR A 112 -16.63 -20.27 -2.58
CA THR A 112 -15.82 -19.13 -3.03
C THR A 112 -14.95 -18.53 -1.93
N LEU A 113 -15.01 -19.10 -0.71
CA LEU A 113 -14.26 -18.59 0.44
C LEU A 113 -12.76 -18.50 0.11
N THR A 114 -12.20 -17.31 0.30
CA THR A 114 -10.76 -17.06 0.24
C THR A 114 -10.32 -16.36 1.51
N ILE A 115 -9.36 -16.93 2.22
CA ILE A 115 -8.72 -16.32 3.39
C ILE A 115 -7.39 -15.74 2.94
N ARG A 116 -7.12 -14.49 3.27
CA ARG A 116 -5.88 -13.80 2.92
C ARG A 116 -5.22 -13.30 4.17
N SER A 117 -3.94 -13.58 4.33
CA SER A 117 -3.15 -13.04 5.43
C SER A 117 -1.89 -12.39 4.88
N GLU A 118 -1.51 -11.27 5.47
CA GLU A 118 -0.33 -10.52 5.07
C GLU A 118 0.43 -9.95 6.27
N VAL A 119 1.74 -9.82 6.09
CA VAL A 119 2.62 -9.03 6.92
C VAL A 119 3.30 -8.00 6.04
N ARG A 120 3.40 -6.78 6.54
CA ARG A 120 4.02 -5.65 5.85
C ARG A 120 5.00 -4.96 6.77
N TYR A 121 6.15 -4.60 6.21
CA TYR A 121 7.14 -3.73 6.83
C TYR A 121 7.28 -2.47 5.98
N ASP A 122 7.06 -1.32 6.60
CA ASP A 122 7.17 0.00 6.02
C ASP A 122 8.36 0.73 6.64
N ARG A 123 9.08 1.52 5.83
CA ARG A 123 10.22 2.31 6.31
C ARG A 123 10.42 3.57 5.49
N ALA A 124 10.73 4.68 6.14
CA ALA A 124 11.30 5.85 5.47
C ALA A 124 12.79 5.60 5.16
N LEU A 125 13.13 5.66 3.89
CA LEU A 125 14.49 5.48 3.35
C LEU A 125 15.32 6.77 3.43
N THR A 126 14.74 7.84 3.97
CA THR A 126 15.41 9.10 4.32
C THR A 126 15.38 9.31 5.84
N ASP A 127 16.01 10.38 6.32
CA ASP A 127 16.05 10.72 7.75
C ASP A 127 14.78 11.45 8.22
N THR A 128 13.62 10.89 7.90
CA THR A 128 12.31 11.36 8.38
C THR A 128 11.68 10.28 9.26
N ARG A 129 10.69 10.69 10.06
CA ARG A 129 9.94 9.82 10.95
C ARG A 129 8.46 9.99 10.67
N PRO A 130 7.89 9.30 9.67
CA PRO A 130 6.48 9.49 9.30
C PRO A 130 5.53 8.56 10.05
N PHE A 131 6.05 7.60 10.83
CA PHE A 131 5.24 6.60 11.53
C PHE A 131 5.13 6.92 13.02
N ASP A 132 4.13 6.32 13.67
CA ASP A 132 3.85 6.45 15.11
C ASP A 132 3.87 7.91 15.60
N ASP A 133 2.93 8.72 15.11
CA ASP A 133 2.84 10.16 15.44
C ASP A 133 4.15 10.95 15.23
N SER A 134 4.84 10.60 14.15
CA SER A 134 6.14 11.15 13.78
C SER A 134 7.32 10.82 14.71
N SER A 135 7.22 9.77 15.53
CA SER A 135 8.33 9.30 16.37
C SER A 135 9.23 8.30 15.65
N ASP A 136 8.69 7.52 14.72
CA ASP A 136 9.35 6.32 14.21
C ASP A 136 9.61 6.38 12.70
N ARG A 137 10.68 5.69 12.28
CA ARG A 137 11.11 5.61 10.88
C ARG A 137 10.51 4.41 10.16
N ASP A 138 9.97 3.46 10.88
CA ASP A 138 9.40 2.23 10.35
C ASP A 138 8.17 1.77 11.12
N GLN A 139 7.40 0.89 10.49
CA GLN A 139 6.20 0.29 11.06
C GLN A 139 6.04 -1.14 10.56
N PHE A 140 5.54 -2.02 11.43
CA PHE A 140 5.06 -3.34 11.06
C PHE A 140 3.54 -3.39 11.10
N THR A 141 2.94 -3.99 10.08
CA THR A 141 1.49 -4.23 10.01
C THR A 141 1.24 -5.70 9.71
N VAL A 142 0.23 -6.27 10.36
CA VAL A 142 -0.29 -7.60 10.07
C VAL A 142 -1.78 -7.51 9.77
N GLY A 143 -2.23 -8.27 8.78
CA GLY A 143 -3.61 -8.24 8.31
C GLY A 143 -4.12 -9.64 8.01
N ILE A 144 -5.41 -9.85 8.26
CA ILE A 144 -6.15 -11.02 7.81
C ILE A 144 -7.54 -10.61 7.37
N ASP A 145 -7.98 -11.10 6.22
CA ASP A 145 -9.33 -10.90 5.71
C ASP A 145 -9.88 -12.17 5.06
N ALA A 146 -11.20 -12.25 4.98
CA ALA A 146 -11.92 -13.32 4.31
C ALA A 146 -12.87 -12.73 3.28
N ILE A 147 -12.80 -13.25 2.06
CA ILE A 147 -13.69 -12.89 0.95
C ILE A 147 -14.66 -14.04 0.74
N LEU A 148 -15.95 -13.72 0.73
CA LEU A 148 -17.03 -14.61 0.31
C LEU A 148 -17.83 -13.92 -0.78
N SER A 149 -18.03 -14.61 -1.91
CA SER A 149 -18.83 -14.11 -3.03
C SER A 149 -20.11 -14.94 -3.15
N PHE A 150 -21.25 -14.27 -3.31
CA PHE A 150 -22.60 -14.84 -3.40
C PHE A 150 -23.20 -14.70 -4.81
#